data_AF-E1ZAV6-F1
#
_entry.id   AF-E1ZAV6-F1
#
_cell.length_a   1.000
_cell.length_b   1.000
_cell.length_c   1.000
_cell.angle_alpha   90.00
_cell.angle_beta   90.00
_cell.angle_gamma   90.00
#
_symmetry.space_group_name_H-M   'P 1'
#
loop_
_entity.id
_entity.type
_entity.pdbx_description
1 polymer ?
#
loop_
_entity_poly.entity_id
_entity_poly.type
_entity_poly.pdbx_seq_one_letter_code
_entity_poly.pdbx_strand_id
1 'polypeptide(L)'
;MNGISPLKWGRRRRLVQLRGMQAMRCSFGSSFVTPSGRSLRLRVPKAAIARPARRATGDSRRVTAGLVAGDRDEQKEERLRRFRTNYSFANWAAHRSTRRYLRHFLGIFSSRIVSGLRWPLGLVALEATLVCTYEAFLTQGLLPAGFRSIQVKAPMLFSLSSFALSLLLVFRTNQAYARFDEARRLWSILGNRCKDAQRQAVSYLGPQQRGLLAVLGRWLQAFPWVLKNHVREAKRWEALEGILEPEELQLVMRAHNPPLAALQVLTELFDRAPISAKQRLR
;
A
#
# COMPACT_ATOMS: atom_id res chain seq x y z
N MET A 1 29.67 -60.20 -19.34
CA MET A 1 28.48 -59.40 -18.96
C MET A 1 28.89 -58.45 -17.83
N ASN A 2 28.85 -57.16 -18.14
CA ASN A 2 29.04 -55.94 -17.34
C ASN A 2 29.54 -56.06 -15.89
N GLY A 3 30.81 -55.69 -15.71
CA GLY A 3 31.43 -55.33 -14.45
C GLY A 3 31.61 -53.80 -14.33
N ILE A 4 31.23 -53.30 -13.15
CA ILE A 4 31.34 -51.93 -12.64
C ILE A 4 32.81 -51.56 -12.39
N SER A 5 33.22 -50.30 -12.63
CA SER A 5 34.28 -49.52 -11.93
C SER A 5 34.58 -48.18 -12.67
N PRO A 6 35.25 -47.15 -12.09
CA PRO A 6 34.60 -46.05 -11.38
C PRO A 6 35.06 -44.64 -11.85
N LEU A 7 34.42 -43.61 -11.29
CA LEU A 7 34.89 -42.22 -11.33
C LEU A 7 36.32 -42.07 -10.76
N LYS A 8 37.17 -41.25 -11.40
CA LYS A 8 37.97 -40.16 -10.78
C LYS A 8 38.74 -39.32 -11.82
N TRP A 9 38.50 -38.01 -11.75
CA TRP A 9 39.40 -36.85 -11.95
C TRP A 9 40.33 -36.74 -13.17
N GLY A 10 40.14 -35.66 -13.94
CA GLY A 10 41.16 -35.10 -14.83
C GLY A 10 40.83 -33.67 -15.24
N ARG A 11 41.47 -32.69 -14.59
CA ARG A 11 41.50 -31.28 -15.02
C ARG A 11 42.03 -31.19 -16.46
N ARG A 12 41.45 -30.32 -17.30
CA ARG A 12 42.20 -29.25 -17.98
C ARG A 12 41.25 -28.30 -18.72
N ARG A 13 41.49 -27.02 -18.45
CA ARG A 13 40.97 -25.87 -19.20
C ARG A 13 41.33 -26.01 -20.68
N ARG A 14 40.40 -25.68 -21.58
CA ARG A 14 40.69 -24.81 -22.72
C ARG A 14 39.41 -24.27 -23.36
N LEU A 15 39.47 -22.99 -23.67
CA LEU A 15 38.54 -22.19 -24.44
C LEU A 15 38.19 -22.87 -25.76
N VAL A 16 36.91 -22.94 -26.10
CA VAL A 16 36.44 -23.08 -27.49
C VAL A 16 35.24 -22.16 -27.71
N GLN A 17 35.52 -21.15 -28.52
CA GLN A 17 34.68 -20.52 -29.54
C GLN A 17 33.17 -20.37 -29.29
N LEU A 18 32.80 -19.09 -29.18
CA LEU A 18 31.53 -18.53 -29.64
C LEU A 18 31.24 -18.94 -31.09
N ARG A 19 30.21 -19.74 -31.32
CA ARG A 19 29.33 -19.67 -32.50
C ARG A 19 28.08 -20.52 -32.31
N GLY A 20 26.93 -19.89 -32.56
CA GLY A 20 25.72 -20.59 -32.97
C GLY A 20 24.71 -20.92 -31.88
N MET A 21 24.00 -19.91 -31.38
CA MET A 21 22.56 -20.09 -31.12
C MET A 21 21.87 -18.74 -31.23
N GLN A 22 21.10 -18.61 -32.31
CA GLN A 22 20.25 -17.48 -32.61
C GLN A 22 19.44 -17.11 -31.36
N ALA A 23 19.74 -15.94 -30.80
CA ALA A 23 18.88 -15.31 -29.82
C ALA A 23 17.56 -15.01 -30.51
N MET A 24 16.59 -15.89 -30.26
CA MET A 24 15.18 -15.76 -30.56
C MET A 24 14.77 -14.32 -30.21
N ARG A 25 14.54 -13.51 -31.25
CA ARG A 25 13.98 -12.17 -31.11
C ARG A 25 12.54 -12.34 -30.61
N CYS A 26 12.35 -12.36 -29.30
CA CYS A 26 11.02 -12.17 -28.72
C CYS A 26 10.62 -10.70 -28.94
N SER A 27 10.11 -10.43 -30.13
CA SER A 27 9.30 -9.25 -30.43
C SER A 27 7.94 -9.46 -29.75
N PHE A 28 7.77 -8.95 -28.53
CA PHE A 28 6.45 -8.88 -27.89
C PHE A 28 5.66 -7.77 -28.59
N GLY A 29 5.01 -8.12 -29.70
CA GLY A 29 4.03 -7.28 -30.37
C GLY A 29 2.63 -7.65 -29.92
N SER A 30 2.11 -7.01 -28.87
CA SER A 30 0.65 -6.98 -28.70
C SER A 30 0.07 -6.09 -29.79
N SER A 31 -0.83 -6.65 -30.59
CA SER A 31 -1.47 -5.98 -31.71
C SER A 31 -2.88 -5.60 -31.27
N PHE A 32 -3.08 -4.37 -30.82
CA PHE A 32 -4.42 -3.89 -30.46
C PHE A 32 -5.22 -3.62 -31.74
N VAL A 33 -6.35 -4.29 -31.95
CA VAL A 33 -7.23 -4.04 -33.09
C VAL A 33 -8.21 -2.93 -32.73
N THR A 34 -8.11 -1.77 -33.37
CA THR A 34 -9.18 -0.76 -33.37
C THR A 34 -10.32 -1.18 -34.31
N PRO A 35 -11.56 -0.66 -34.17
CA PRO A 35 -12.65 -0.90 -35.14
C PRO A 35 -12.32 -0.45 -36.57
N SER A 36 -11.18 0.22 -36.78
CA SER A 36 -10.63 0.64 -38.07
C SER A 36 -9.50 -0.27 -38.61
N GLY A 37 -9.31 -1.47 -38.04
CA GLY A 37 -8.42 -2.49 -38.60
C GLY A 37 -6.91 -2.20 -38.50
N ARG A 38 -6.47 -1.20 -37.71
CA ARG A 38 -5.04 -0.93 -37.49
C ARG A 38 -4.56 -1.54 -36.19
N SER A 39 -3.62 -2.49 -36.28
CA SER A 39 -2.91 -3.07 -35.14
C SER A 39 -2.05 -2.01 -34.43
N LEU A 40 -2.46 -1.52 -33.27
CA LEU A 40 -1.65 -0.68 -32.39
C LEU A 40 -0.60 -1.56 -31.72
N ARG A 41 0.67 -1.45 -32.10
CA ARG A 41 1.79 -2.02 -31.33
C ARG A 41 2.27 -0.96 -30.34
N LEU A 42 2.05 -1.17 -29.04
CA LEU A 42 2.69 -0.35 -28.00
C LEU A 42 4.17 -0.72 -27.95
N ARG A 43 5.05 0.27 -28.09
CA ARG A 43 6.50 0.06 -28.07
C ARG A 43 6.92 0.07 -26.60
N VAL A 44 6.76 -1.03 -25.88
CA VAL A 44 7.19 -1.09 -24.46
C VAL A 44 8.73 -1.02 -24.44
N PRO A 45 9.35 0.02 -23.85
CA PRO A 45 10.79 0.10 -23.77
C PRO A 45 11.34 -1.02 -22.88
N LYS A 46 12.42 -1.68 -23.34
CA LYS A 46 13.10 -2.81 -22.65
C LYS A 46 13.47 -2.52 -21.18
N ALA A 47 13.56 -1.27 -20.77
CA ALA A 47 13.87 -0.85 -19.41
C ALA A 47 12.81 -1.26 -18.36
N ALA A 48 11.57 -1.52 -18.78
CA ALA A 48 10.50 -1.98 -17.87
C ALA A 48 10.56 -3.50 -17.58
N ILE A 49 11.37 -4.25 -18.34
CA ILE A 49 11.51 -5.71 -18.22
C ILE A 49 12.92 -6.01 -17.72
N ALA A 50 13.11 -5.94 -16.40
CA ALA A 50 14.36 -6.38 -15.77
C ALA A 50 14.35 -7.90 -15.53
N ARG A 51 15.52 -8.52 -15.72
CA ARG A 51 15.84 -9.95 -15.52
C ARG A 51 15.36 -10.49 -14.16
N PRO A 52 15.07 -11.80 -14.05
CA PRO A 52 14.58 -12.40 -12.81
C PRO A 52 15.54 -12.12 -11.65
N ALA A 53 15.04 -11.47 -10.60
CA ALA A 53 15.78 -11.27 -9.36
C ALA A 53 16.09 -12.64 -8.74
N ARG A 54 17.36 -12.87 -8.40
CA ARG A 54 17.78 -14.05 -7.64
C ARG A 54 16.92 -14.15 -6.37
N ARG A 55 16.23 -15.28 -6.21
CA ARG A 55 15.54 -15.68 -4.99
C ARG A 55 16.56 -15.68 -3.85
N ALA A 56 16.51 -14.68 -2.98
CA ALA A 56 17.21 -14.75 -1.70
C ALA A 56 16.55 -15.86 -0.88
N THR A 57 17.35 -16.86 -0.50
CA THR A 57 17.00 -17.99 0.36
C THR A 57 16.39 -17.49 1.67
N GLY A 58 15.08 -17.64 1.80
CA GLY A 58 14.29 -17.20 2.95
C GLY A 58 13.79 -18.39 3.74
N ASP A 59 14.44 -18.65 4.87
CA ASP A 59 13.95 -19.59 5.88
C ASP A 59 13.66 -18.88 7.21
N SER A 60 14.57 -18.02 7.70
CA SER A 60 14.36 -17.27 8.96
C SER A 60 13.28 -16.18 8.90
N ARG A 61 12.83 -15.76 7.72
CA ARG A 61 11.71 -14.78 7.56
C ARG A 61 10.32 -15.40 7.67
N ARG A 62 10.18 -16.73 7.62
CA ARG A 62 8.85 -17.38 7.63
C ARG A 62 8.27 -17.49 9.04
N VAL A 63 9.11 -17.67 10.06
CA VAL A 63 8.65 -17.90 11.44
C VAL A 63 8.12 -16.61 12.08
N THR A 64 8.77 -15.47 11.86
CA THR A 64 8.28 -14.16 12.30
C THR A 64 7.07 -13.65 11.52
N ALA A 65 6.90 -14.07 10.26
CA ALA A 65 5.73 -13.71 9.45
C ALA A 65 4.42 -14.38 9.91
N GLY A 66 4.50 -15.51 10.60
CA GLY A 66 3.34 -16.26 11.13
C GLY A 66 2.71 -15.61 12.37
N LEU A 67 3.52 -15.16 13.32
CA LEU A 67 3.04 -14.48 14.54
C LEU A 67 2.47 -13.08 14.27
N VAL A 68 2.93 -12.40 13.20
CA VAL A 68 2.42 -11.08 12.76
C VAL A 68 1.19 -11.22 11.84
N ALA A 69 0.85 -12.42 11.38
CA ALA A 69 -0.27 -12.64 10.46
C ALA A 69 -1.65 -12.38 11.09
N GLY A 70 -1.79 -12.63 12.40
CA GLY A 70 -3.05 -12.43 13.12
C GLY A 70 -3.48 -10.98 13.31
N ASP A 71 -2.60 -10.01 13.06
CA ASP A 71 -2.88 -8.57 13.26
C ASP A 71 -3.11 -7.80 11.94
N ARG A 72 -3.07 -8.49 10.79
CA ARG A 72 -3.15 -7.83 9.47
C ARG A 72 -4.53 -7.20 9.23
N ASP A 73 -4.49 -5.96 8.75
CA ASP A 73 -5.62 -5.02 8.57
C ASP A 73 -6.66 -5.41 7.50
N GLU A 74 -6.67 -6.65 6.99
CA GLU A 74 -7.52 -7.05 5.86
C GLU A 74 -9.02 -7.07 6.21
N GLN A 75 -9.39 -7.64 7.36
CA GLN A 75 -10.77 -7.54 7.91
C GLN A 75 -11.13 -6.07 8.26
N LYS A 76 -10.12 -5.23 8.53
CA LYS A 76 -10.28 -3.82 8.91
C LYS A 76 -10.57 -2.94 7.68
N GLU A 77 -10.12 -3.33 6.48
CA GLU A 77 -10.43 -2.70 5.19
C GLU A 77 -11.88 -2.95 4.71
N GLU A 78 -12.46 -4.11 5.00
CA GLU A 78 -13.83 -4.44 4.56
C GLU A 78 -14.88 -3.49 5.15
N ARG A 79 -14.69 -3.04 6.39
CA ARG A 79 -15.55 -2.02 7.02
C ARG A 79 -15.38 -0.62 6.39
N LEU A 80 -14.20 -0.30 5.85
CA LEU A 80 -13.95 0.98 5.18
C LEU A 80 -14.61 1.07 3.80
N ARG A 81 -14.98 -0.07 3.18
CA ARG A 81 -15.74 -0.09 1.93
C ARG A 81 -17.07 0.68 2.05
N ARG A 82 -17.66 0.75 3.25
CA ARG A 82 -18.89 1.51 3.52
C ARG A 82 -18.68 3.01 3.83
N PHE A 83 -17.45 3.48 4.05
CA PHE A 83 -17.17 4.85 4.50
C PHE A 83 -16.77 5.82 3.38
N ARG A 84 -16.97 5.44 2.10
CA ARG A 84 -16.79 6.35 0.96
C ARG A 84 -18.07 7.15 0.71
N THR A 85 -18.50 7.94 1.68
CA THR A 85 -19.57 8.92 1.45
C THR A 85 -18.94 10.28 1.25
N ASN A 86 -19.12 10.87 0.07
CA ASN A 86 -19.05 12.32 -0.06
C ASN A 86 -19.95 12.92 1.04
N TYR A 87 -19.48 13.94 1.75
CA TYR A 87 -20.24 14.56 2.84
C TYR A 87 -21.52 15.16 2.26
N SER A 88 -22.66 14.47 2.43
CA SER A 88 -23.96 14.99 2.02
C SER A 88 -24.44 16.05 3.00
N PHE A 89 -25.39 16.89 2.58
CA PHE A 89 -26.04 17.85 3.48
C PHE A 89 -26.68 17.17 4.70
N ALA A 90 -27.25 15.97 4.52
CA ALA A 90 -27.78 15.16 5.62
C ALA A 90 -26.69 14.71 6.60
N ASN A 91 -25.53 14.26 6.09
CA ASN A 91 -24.38 13.90 6.93
C ASN A 91 -23.81 15.11 7.66
N TRP A 92 -23.79 16.28 7.03
CA TRP A 92 -23.39 17.55 7.65
C TRP A 92 -24.35 17.97 8.78
N ALA A 93 -25.67 17.89 8.53
CA ALA A 93 -26.67 18.16 9.55
C ALA A 93 -26.54 17.20 10.74
N ALA A 94 -26.36 15.90 10.48
CA ALA A 94 -26.09 14.90 11.50
C ALA A 94 -24.77 15.16 12.25
N HIS A 95 -23.74 15.67 11.57
CA HIS A 95 -22.46 16.05 12.18
C HIS A 95 -22.59 17.27 13.10
N ARG A 96 -23.43 18.26 12.77
CA ARG A 96 -23.64 19.44 13.63
C ARG A 96 -24.52 19.17 14.86
N SER A 97 -25.23 18.03 14.90
CA SER A 97 -26.09 17.69 16.04
C SER A 97 -25.30 17.48 17.34
N THR A 98 -25.75 18.06 18.45
CA THR A 98 -25.10 17.89 19.78
C THR A 98 -25.15 16.44 20.26
N ARG A 99 -26.20 15.68 19.87
CA ARG A 99 -26.34 14.23 20.13
C ARG A 99 -25.21 13.39 19.52
N ARG A 100 -24.39 13.96 18.63
CA ARG A 100 -23.14 13.35 18.14
C ARG A 100 -22.19 13.00 19.28
N TYR A 101 -22.00 13.89 20.25
CA TYR A 101 -21.05 13.67 21.34
C TYR A 101 -21.45 12.46 22.18
N LEU A 102 -22.74 12.32 22.51
CA LEU A 102 -23.27 11.17 23.23
C LEU A 102 -23.09 9.85 22.45
N ARG A 103 -23.43 9.85 21.15
CA ARG A 103 -23.22 8.67 20.29
C ARG A 103 -21.76 8.26 20.19
N HIS A 104 -20.85 9.22 20.08
CA HIS A 104 -19.42 8.92 20.05
C HIS A 104 -18.90 8.47 21.40
N PHE A 105 -19.29 9.14 22.50
CA PHE A 105 -18.88 8.79 23.85
C PHE A 105 -19.24 7.35 24.20
N LEU A 106 -20.50 6.96 23.99
CA LEU A 106 -20.96 5.59 24.20
C LEU A 106 -20.29 4.60 23.23
N GLY A 107 -19.95 5.05 22.02
CA GLY A 107 -19.24 4.25 21.02
C GLY A 107 -17.74 4.07 21.26
N ILE A 108 -17.10 4.82 22.18
CA ILE A 108 -15.65 4.75 22.43
C ILE A 108 -15.22 3.33 22.84
N PHE A 109 -16.02 2.65 23.66
CA PHE A 109 -15.72 1.28 24.12
C PHE A 109 -15.79 0.24 22.99
N SER A 110 -16.51 0.54 21.92
CA SER A 110 -16.53 -0.27 20.69
C SER A 110 -15.46 0.14 19.67
N SER A 111 -14.64 1.15 19.99
CA SER A 111 -13.66 1.71 19.07
C SER A 111 -12.44 0.82 18.89
N ARG A 112 -11.88 0.84 17.68
CA ARG A 112 -10.67 0.12 17.27
C ARG A 112 -9.49 0.39 18.21
N ILE A 113 -9.35 1.63 18.64
CA ILE A 113 -8.23 2.07 19.50
C ILE A 113 -8.34 1.37 20.85
N VAL A 114 -9.53 1.37 21.47
CA VAL A 114 -9.77 0.71 22.76
C VAL A 114 -9.61 -0.81 22.64
N SER A 115 -10.14 -1.41 21.57
CA SER A 115 -9.99 -2.86 21.34
C SER A 115 -8.54 -3.30 21.10
N GLY A 116 -7.69 -2.42 20.57
CA GLY A 116 -6.26 -2.68 20.39
C GLY A 116 -5.45 -2.49 21.68
N LEU A 117 -5.87 -1.56 22.54
CA LEU A 117 -5.20 -1.28 23.81
C LEU A 117 -5.74 -2.11 24.99
N ARG A 118 -6.79 -2.91 24.81
CA ARG A 118 -7.43 -3.68 25.91
C ARG A 118 -6.46 -4.58 26.67
N TRP A 119 -5.49 -5.20 25.98
CA TRP A 119 -4.51 -6.07 26.62
C TRP A 119 -3.50 -5.28 27.46
N PRO A 120 -2.80 -4.26 26.90
CA PRO A 120 -1.96 -3.37 27.71
C PRO A 120 -2.69 -2.74 28.91
N LEU A 121 -3.91 -2.23 28.68
CA LEU A 121 -4.71 -1.61 29.75
C LEU A 121 -5.11 -2.63 30.82
N GLY A 122 -5.49 -3.84 30.41
CA GLY A 122 -5.82 -4.93 31.33
C GLY A 122 -4.63 -5.35 32.20
N LEU A 123 -3.43 -5.43 31.62
CA LEU A 123 -2.21 -5.75 32.37
C LEU A 123 -1.88 -4.66 33.41
N VAL A 124 -1.91 -3.39 33.01
CA VAL A 124 -1.67 -2.27 33.94
C VAL A 124 -2.74 -2.23 35.05
N ALA A 125 -4.01 -2.47 34.72
CA ALA A 125 -5.08 -2.53 35.71
C ALA A 125 -4.92 -3.71 36.68
N LEU A 126 -4.49 -4.87 36.18
CA LEU A 126 -4.20 -6.05 37.00
C LEU A 126 -3.04 -5.76 37.96
N GLU A 127 -1.92 -5.24 37.46
CA GLU A 127 -0.76 -4.85 38.29
C GLU A 127 -1.16 -3.84 39.37
N ALA A 128 -1.90 -2.79 39.01
CA ALA A 128 -2.38 -1.80 39.97
C ALA A 128 -3.30 -2.43 41.03
N THR A 129 -4.22 -3.30 40.63
CA THR A 129 -5.13 -4.00 41.56
C THR A 129 -4.37 -4.91 42.51
N LEU A 130 -3.36 -5.65 42.02
CA LEU A 130 -2.52 -6.52 42.84
C LEU A 130 -1.73 -5.70 43.88
N VAL A 131 -1.15 -4.57 43.49
CA VAL A 131 -0.42 -3.68 44.42
C VAL A 131 -1.36 -3.10 45.47
N CYS A 132 -2.54 -2.60 45.07
CA CYS A 132 -3.52 -2.03 46.00
C CYS A 132 -4.07 -3.08 46.98
N THR A 133 -4.38 -4.29 46.50
CA THR A 133 -4.87 -5.38 47.36
C THR A 133 -3.79 -5.90 48.32
N TYR A 134 -2.54 -5.98 47.87
CA TYR A 134 -1.40 -6.31 48.72
C TYR A 134 -1.24 -5.32 49.89
N GLU A 135 -1.21 -4.01 49.62
CA GLU A 135 -1.09 -2.99 50.67
C GLU A 135 -2.32 -2.97 51.59
N ALA A 136 -3.51 -3.26 51.07
CA ALA A 136 -4.73 -3.40 51.88
C ALA A 136 -4.63 -4.58 52.87
N PHE A 137 -4.10 -5.73 52.44
CA PHE A 137 -3.89 -6.87 53.34
C PHE A 137 -2.76 -6.63 54.35
N LEU A 138 -1.72 -5.90 53.94
CA LEU A 138 -0.62 -5.51 54.82
C LEU A 138 -1.10 -4.59 55.95
N THR A 139 -1.90 -3.58 55.62
CA THR A 139 -2.47 -2.63 56.61
C THR A 139 -3.47 -3.28 57.57
N GLN A 140 -4.18 -4.32 57.13
CA GLN A 140 -5.07 -5.13 57.97
C GLN A 140 -4.35 -6.18 58.82
N GLY A 141 -3.02 -6.31 58.71
CA GLY A 141 -2.23 -7.27 59.50
C GLY A 141 -2.47 -8.74 59.13
N LEU A 142 -3.05 -9.00 57.95
CA LEU A 142 -3.35 -10.36 57.46
C LEU A 142 -2.13 -11.07 56.88
N LEU A 143 -1.02 -10.36 56.65
CA LEU A 143 0.22 -10.90 56.12
C LEU A 143 1.21 -11.28 57.24
N PRO A 144 1.99 -12.37 57.08
CA PRO A 144 3.02 -12.77 58.04
C PRO A 144 4.06 -11.67 58.32
N ALA A 145 4.65 -11.68 59.52
CA ALA A 145 5.70 -10.75 59.92
C ALA A 145 6.94 -10.92 59.02
N GLY A 146 7.14 -10.00 58.09
CA GLY A 146 8.23 -10.03 57.10
C GLY A 146 7.93 -9.22 55.83
N PHE A 147 6.64 -9.07 55.49
CA PHE A 147 6.22 -8.24 54.36
C PHE A 147 6.31 -6.75 54.72
N ARG A 148 6.81 -5.94 53.77
CA ARG A 148 6.99 -4.49 53.91
C ARG A 148 6.22 -3.75 52.81
N SER A 149 5.89 -2.50 53.07
CA SER A 149 5.23 -1.64 52.09
C SER A 149 6.14 -1.32 50.91
N ILE A 150 5.55 -1.31 49.72
CA ILE A 150 6.21 -1.01 48.46
C ILE A 150 6.08 0.48 48.21
N GLN A 151 7.12 1.24 48.56
CA GLN A 151 7.16 2.68 48.30
C GLN A 151 8.01 3.02 47.07
N VAL A 152 7.49 3.94 46.24
CA VAL A 152 8.23 4.49 45.10
C VAL A 152 9.30 5.46 45.62
N LYS A 153 10.57 5.07 45.51
CA LYS A 153 11.71 5.83 46.06
C LYS A 153 12.02 7.16 45.33
N ALA A 154 11.37 7.47 44.20
CA ALA A 154 11.66 8.66 43.39
C ALA A 154 10.44 9.20 42.60
N PRO A 155 9.44 9.79 43.26
CA PRO A 155 8.25 10.33 42.58
C PRO A 155 8.56 11.48 41.60
N MET A 156 9.64 12.24 41.85
CA MET A 156 10.07 13.34 40.98
C MET A 156 10.48 12.85 39.58
N LEU A 157 11.17 11.71 39.49
CA LEU A 157 11.57 11.11 38.20
C LEU A 157 10.36 10.68 37.38
N PHE A 158 9.33 10.15 38.04
CA PHE A 158 8.06 9.80 37.39
C PHE A 158 7.35 11.04 36.84
N SER A 159 7.30 12.14 37.60
CA SER A 159 6.71 13.41 37.15
C SER A 159 7.42 13.99 35.93
N LEU A 160 8.76 14.08 35.98
CA LEU A 160 9.56 14.61 34.88
C LEU A 160 9.45 13.75 33.61
N SER A 161 9.46 12.42 33.78
CA SER A 161 9.27 11.49 32.66
C SER A 161 7.87 11.61 32.05
N SER A 162 6.83 11.75 32.89
CA SER A 162 5.45 11.91 32.43
C SER A 162 5.28 13.20 31.61
N PHE A 163 5.88 14.30 32.06
CA PHE A 163 5.92 15.56 31.30
C PHE A 163 6.63 15.38 29.96
N ALA A 164 7.83 14.79 29.96
CA ALA A 164 8.60 14.54 28.73
C ALA A 164 7.82 13.64 27.74
N LEU A 165 7.21 12.55 28.21
CA LEU A 165 6.37 11.66 27.39
C LEU A 165 5.16 12.38 26.81
N SER A 166 4.52 13.28 27.58
CA SER A 166 3.38 14.07 27.12
C SER A 166 3.77 15.00 25.96
N LEU A 167 4.93 15.67 26.06
CA LEU A 167 5.42 16.58 25.04
C LEU A 167 5.84 15.81 23.77
N LEU A 168 6.54 14.68 23.94
CA LEU A 168 6.91 13.78 22.84
C LEU A 168 5.66 13.25 22.10
N LEU A 169 4.61 12.91 22.84
CA LEU A 169 3.35 12.46 22.25
C LEU A 169 2.73 13.53 21.35
N VAL A 170 2.66 14.79 21.82
CA VAL A 170 2.10 15.91 21.03
C VAL A 170 2.88 16.13 19.74
N PHE A 171 4.22 16.14 19.79
CA PHE A 171 5.04 16.29 18.59
C PHE A 171 4.86 15.10 17.63
N ARG A 172 4.81 13.88 18.16
CA ARG A 172 4.59 12.67 17.36
C ARG A 172 3.22 12.69 16.67
N THR A 173 2.16 13.08 17.38
CA THR A 173 0.81 13.15 16.80
C THR A 173 0.71 14.24 15.74
N ASN A 174 1.36 15.39 15.94
CA ASN A 174 1.37 16.48 14.96
C ASN A 174 2.09 16.07 13.66
N GLN A 175 3.25 15.42 13.77
CA GLN A 175 3.98 14.92 12.60
C GLN A 175 3.21 13.82 11.86
N ALA A 176 2.59 12.89 12.61
CA ALA A 176 1.75 11.85 12.01
C ALA A 176 0.55 12.45 11.26
N TYR A 177 -0.09 13.46 11.85
CA TYR A 177 -1.19 14.17 11.21
C TYR A 177 -0.75 14.90 9.94
N ALA A 178 0.40 15.59 9.97
CA ALA A 178 0.94 16.27 8.79
C ALA A 178 1.16 15.30 7.61
N ARG A 179 1.76 14.13 7.87
CA ARG A 179 1.96 13.08 6.85
C ARG A 179 0.65 12.55 6.29
N PHE A 180 -0.35 12.33 7.16
CA PHE A 180 -1.68 11.88 6.73
C PHE A 180 -2.36 12.92 5.82
N ASP A 181 -2.30 14.19 6.21
CA ASP A 181 -2.93 15.27 5.47
C ASP A 181 -2.23 15.53 4.13
N GLU A 182 -0.90 15.48 4.09
CA GLU A 182 -0.10 15.52 2.85
C GLU A 182 -0.48 14.38 1.90
N ALA A 183 -0.51 13.13 2.37
CA ALA A 183 -0.91 11.99 1.55
C ALA A 183 -2.33 12.15 0.96
N ARG A 184 -3.28 12.63 1.77
CA ARG A 184 -4.65 12.93 1.33
C ARG A 184 -4.67 14.04 0.26
N ARG A 185 -3.89 15.12 0.44
CA ARG A 185 -3.78 16.19 -0.57
C ARG A 185 -3.19 15.67 -1.87
N LEU A 186 -2.11 14.89 -1.82
CA LEU A 186 -1.47 14.30 -3.01
C LEU A 186 -2.44 13.42 -3.78
N TRP A 187 -3.25 12.60 -3.09
CA TRP A 187 -4.26 11.77 -3.74
C TRP A 187 -5.37 12.59 -4.40
N SER A 188 -5.76 13.70 -3.78
CA SER A 188 -6.72 14.65 -4.36
C SER A 188 -6.15 15.35 -5.61
N ILE A 189 -4.91 15.81 -5.54
CA ILE A 189 -4.21 16.44 -6.66
C ILE A 189 -4.10 15.46 -7.82
N LEU A 190 -3.69 14.22 -7.56
CA LEU A 190 -3.59 13.16 -8.56
C LEU A 190 -4.89 12.96 -9.33
N GLY A 191 -6.01 12.80 -8.62
CA GLY A 191 -7.31 12.63 -9.25
C GLY A 191 -7.74 13.83 -10.11
N ASN A 192 -7.45 15.06 -9.64
CA ASN A 192 -7.72 16.27 -10.41
C ASN A 192 -6.85 16.35 -11.67
N ARG A 193 -5.55 16.02 -11.58
CA ARG A 193 -4.66 15.98 -12.75
C ARG A 193 -5.10 14.98 -13.81
N CYS A 194 -5.60 13.80 -13.41
CA CYS A 194 -6.16 12.83 -14.36
C CYS A 194 -7.41 13.39 -15.08
N LYS A 195 -8.30 14.08 -14.36
CA LYS A 195 -9.49 14.72 -14.96
C LYS A 195 -9.13 15.88 -15.88
N ASP A 196 -8.16 16.70 -15.48
CA ASP A 196 -7.67 17.81 -16.30
C ASP A 196 -7.03 17.30 -17.59
N ALA A 197 -6.20 16.25 -17.50
CA ALA A 197 -5.61 15.61 -18.66
C ALA A 197 -6.68 15.03 -19.60
N GLN A 198 -7.73 14.39 -19.05
CA GLN A 198 -8.86 13.90 -19.85
C GLN A 198 -9.60 15.05 -20.53
N ARG A 199 -9.87 16.15 -19.82
CA ARG A 199 -10.55 17.34 -20.37
C ARG A 199 -9.73 17.96 -21.50
N GLN A 200 -8.42 18.13 -21.31
CA GLN A 200 -7.51 18.63 -22.34
C GLN A 200 -7.47 17.70 -23.55
N ALA A 201 -7.39 16.38 -23.33
CA ALA A 201 -7.41 15.39 -24.40
C ALA A 201 -8.69 15.51 -25.25
N VAL A 202 -9.86 15.54 -24.60
CA VAL A 202 -11.15 15.71 -25.30
C VAL A 202 -11.20 17.00 -26.11
N SER A 203 -10.68 18.10 -25.54
CA SER A 203 -10.67 19.41 -26.20
C SER A 203 -9.73 19.47 -27.42
N TYR A 204 -8.59 18.79 -27.38
CA TYR A 204 -7.58 18.87 -28.45
C TYR A 204 -7.75 17.84 -29.56
N LEU A 205 -8.20 16.63 -29.23
CA LEU A 205 -8.33 15.53 -30.20
C LEU A 205 -9.67 15.53 -30.96
N GLY A 206 -10.72 16.12 -30.37
CA GLY A 206 -12.04 16.21 -31.00
C GLY A 206 -12.71 14.85 -31.30
N PRO A 207 -13.88 14.85 -31.96
CA PRO A 207 -14.67 13.64 -32.21
C PRO A 207 -14.06 12.69 -33.27
N GLN A 208 -13.07 13.15 -34.03
CA GLN A 208 -12.42 12.35 -35.09
C GLN A 208 -11.53 11.25 -34.52
N GLN A 209 -11.02 11.43 -33.29
CA GLN A 209 -10.07 10.53 -32.63
C GLN A 209 -10.71 9.77 -31.44
N ARG A 210 -12.01 9.43 -31.55
CA ARG A 210 -12.77 8.73 -30.50
C ARG A 210 -12.08 7.47 -29.96
N GLY A 211 -11.44 6.68 -30.83
CA GLY A 211 -10.70 5.49 -30.42
C GLY A 211 -9.53 5.79 -29.48
N LEU A 212 -8.72 6.81 -29.80
CA LEU A 212 -7.59 7.22 -28.96
C LEU A 212 -8.07 7.85 -27.64
N LEU A 213 -9.14 8.64 -27.68
CA LEU A 213 -9.77 9.20 -26.48
C LEU A 213 -10.32 8.13 -25.54
N ALA A 214 -10.89 7.05 -26.07
CA ALA A 214 -11.37 5.93 -25.27
C ALA A 214 -10.20 5.23 -24.54
N VAL A 215 -9.10 4.95 -25.25
CA VAL A 215 -7.92 4.31 -24.65
C VAL A 215 -7.25 5.22 -23.61
N LEU A 216 -7.07 6.51 -23.92
CA LEU A 216 -6.55 7.50 -22.97
C LEU A 216 -7.42 7.58 -21.71
N GLY A 217 -8.74 7.63 -21.87
CA GLY A 217 -9.69 7.67 -20.75
C GLY A 217 -9.57 6.45 -19.84
N ARG A 218 -9.50 5.24 -20.43
CA ARG A 218 -9.30 3.99 -19.67
C ARG A 218 -8.01 4.01 -18.86
N TRP A 219 -6.89 4.40 -19.47
CA TRP A 219 -5.59 4.47 -18.77
C TRP A 219 -5.51 5.59 -17.72
N LEU A 220 -6.10 6.76 -17.99
CA LEU A 220 -6.20 7.85 -17.02
C LEU A 220 -7.08 7.48 -15.81
N GLN A 221 -8.13 6.69 -16.04
CA GLN A 221 -8.94 6.12 -14.97
C GLN A 221 -8.22 5.00 -14.21
N ALA A 222 -7.48 4.14 -14.90
CA ALA A 222 -6.77 3.00 -14.33
C ALA A 222 -5.57 3.43 -13.46
N PHE A 223 -4.85 4.49 -13.84
CA PHE A 223 -3.60 4.89 -13.18
C PHE A 223 -3.74 5.12 -11.65
N PRO A 224 -4.73 5.89 -11.14
CA PRO A 224 -4.96 6.01 -9.70
C PRO A 224 -5.23 4.68 -9.00
N TRP A 225 -5.91 3.73 -9.65
CA TRP A 225 -6.14 2.41 -9.09
C TRP A 225 -4.87 1.57 -9.03
N VAL A 226 -4.06 1.62 -10.08
CA VAL A 226 -2.74 0.97 -10.12
C VAL A 226 -1.84 1.52 -9.02
N LEU A 227 -1.78 2.84 -8.84
CA LEU A 227 -1.00 3.48 -7.77
C LEU A 227 -1.51 3.09 -6.38
N LYS A 228 -2.83 3.06 -6.19
CA LYS A 228 -3.45 2.66 -4.93
C LYS A 228 -3.03 1.25 -4.54
N ASN A 229 -3.03 0.33 -5.50
CA ASN A 229 -2.66 -1.06 -5.28
C ASN A 229 -1.14 -1.23 -5.09
N HIS A 230 -0.33 -0.37 -5.70
CA HIS A 230 1.12 -0.40 -5.53
C HIS A 230 1.58 -0.01 -4.11
N VAL A 231 0.90 0.98 -3.50
CA VAL A 231 1.22 1.46 -2.14
C VAL A 231 0.65 0.53 -1.05
N ARG A 232 -0.23 -0.40 -1.41
CA ARG A 232 -0.83 -1.36 -0.48
C ARG A 232 -0.06 -2.67 -0.44
N GLU A 233 -0.06 -3.31 0.73
CA GLU A 233 0.53 -4.64 0.91
C GLU A 233 -0.24 -5.71 0.13
N ALA A 234 -1.58 -5.67 0.18
CA ALA A 234 -2.46 -6.53 -0.61
C ALA A 234 -2.64 -5.97 -2.03
N LYS A 235 -1.89 -6.51 -2.99
CA LYS A 235 -1.99 -6.17 -4.41
C LYS A 235 -3.22 -6.84 -5.05
N ARG A 236 -4.35 -6.15 -4.96
CA ARG A 236 -5.67 -6.59 -5.43
C ARG A 236 -6.03 -5.93 -6.76
N TRP A 237 -6.06 -6.70 -7.85
CA TRP A 237 -6.22 -6.18 -9.21
C TRP A 237 -7.64 -6.28 -9.77
N GLU A 238 -8.59 -6.81 -9.00
CA GLU A 238 -9.96 -7.11 -9.44
C GLU A 238 -10.70 -5.83 -9.89
N ALA A 239 -10.39 -4.70 -9.27
CA ALA A 239 -10.97 -3.41 -9.63
C ALA A 239 -10.56 -2.91 -11.03
N LEU A 240 -9.52 -3.48 -11.63
CA LEU A 240 -9.01 -3.10 -12.95
C LEU A 240 -9.51 -4.01 -14.08
N GLU A 241 -10.08 -5.18 -13.77
CA GLU A 241 -10.59 -6.16 -14.75
C GLU A 241 -11.76 -5.61 -15.60
N GLY A 242 -12.44 -4.56 -15.14
CA GLY A 242 -13.48 -3.85 -15.90
C GLY A 242 -13.04 -2.52 -16.52
N ILE A 243 -11.77 -2.12 -16.38
CA ILE A 243 -11.24 -0.83 -16.88
C ILE A 243 -10.19 -1.07 -17.97
N LEU A 244 -9.28 -2.02 -17.72
CA LEU A 244 -8.21 -2.39 -18.64
C LEU A 244 -8.53 -3.69 -19.34
N GLU A 245 -8.06 -3.82 -20.58
CA GLU A 245 -8.12 -5.10 -21.31
C GLU A 245 -7.22 -6.14 -20.61
N PRO A 246 -7.51 -7.45 -20.75
CA PRO A 246 -6.73 -8.49 -20.09
C PRO A 246 -5.22 -8.42 -20.41
N GLU A 247 -4.86 -8.05 -21.64
CA GLU A 247 -3.46 -7.88 -22.06
C GLU A 247 -2.78 -6.69 -21.38
N GLU A 248 -3.50 -5.58 -21.24
CA GLU A 248 -3.02 -4.37 -20.56
C GLU A 248 -2.82 -4.61 -19.07
N LEU A 249 -3.75 -5.35 -18.46
CA LEU A 249 -3.66 -5.73 -17.06
C LEU A 249 -2.43 -6.63 -16.81
N GLN A 250 -2.18 -7.61 -17.69
CA GLN A 250 -0.98 -8.44 -17.60
C GLN A 250 0.31 -7.63 -17.71
N LEU A 251 0.34 -6.59 -18.55
CA LEU A 251 1.49 -5.69 -18.66
C LEU A 251 1.76 -4.99 -17.32
N VAL A 252 0.71 -4.45 -16.68
CA VAL A 252 0.82 -3.78 -15.39
C VAL A 252 1.26 -4.75 -14.28
N MET A 253 0.71 -5.96 -14.26
CA MET A 253 1.05 -6.98 -13.25
C MET A 253 2.48 -7.51 -13.37
N ARG A 254 3.02 -7.59 -14.59
CA ARG A 254 4.40 -8.05 -14.84
C ARG A 254 5.44 -6.97 -14.63
N ALA A 255 5.04 -5.69 -14.64
CA ALA A 255 5.95 -4.58 -14.45
C ALA A 255 6.52 -4.56 -13.03
N HIS A 256 7.82 -4.28 -12.90
CA HIS A 256 8.45 -4.11 -11.59
C HIS A 256 7.87 -2.90 -10.84
N ASN A 257 7.62 -1.81 -11.57
CA ASN A 257 6.96 -0.61 -11.08
C ASN A 257 5.67 -0.36 -11.89
N PRO A 258 4.52 -0.92 -11.46
CA PRO A 258 3.26 -0.83 -12.21
C PRO A 258 2.75 0.60 -12.46
N PRO A 259 2.80 1.54 -11.48
CA PRO A 259 2.41 2.93 -11.73
C PRO A 259 3.27 3.62 -12.79
N LEU A 260 4.58 3.39 -12.76
CA LEU A 260 5.49 3.95 -13.77
C LEU A 260 5.20 3.38 -15.16
N ALA A 261 4.91 2.08 -15.27
CA ALA A 261 4.51 1.47 -16.53
C ALA A 261 3.23 2.09 -17.08
N ALA A 262 2.23 2.34 -16.23
CA ALA A 262 1.00 3.01 -16.64
C ALA A 262 1.25 4.45 -17.14
N LEU A 263 2.13 5.21 -16.49
CA LEU A 263 2.53 6.54 -16.95
C LEU A 263 3.26 6.49 -18.30
N GLN A 264 4.14 5.52 -18.51
CA GLN A 264 4.81 5.34 -19.80
C GLN A 264 3.82 5.06 -20.93
N VAL A 265 2.81 4.22 -20.68
CA VAL A 265 1.74 3.98 -21.65
C VAL A 265 0.98 5.27 -21.96
N LEU A 266 0.64 6.05 -20.93
CA LEU A 266 -0.01 7.35 -21.12
C LEU A 266 0.84 8.30 -21.97
N THR A 267 2.15 8.40 -21.71
CA THR A 267 3.08 9.21 -22.51
C THR A 267 3.08 8.79 -23.97
N GLU A 268 3.19 7.49 -24.25
CA GLU A 268 3.15 6.95 -25.62
C GLU A 268 1.83 7.23 -26.34
N LEU A 269 0.70 7.22 -25.61
CA LEU A 269 -0.60 7.57 -26.16
C LEU A 269 -0.69 9.07 -26.50
N PHE A 270 -0.13 9.94 -25.65
CA PHE A 270 -0.06 11.37 -25.93
C PHE A 270 0.87 11.70 -27.10
N ASP A 271 2.00 11.01 -27.25
CA ASP A 271 2.92 11.24 -28.36
C ASP A 271 2.31 10.91 -29.74
N ARG A 272 1.44 9.90 -29.77
CA ARG A 272 0.67 9.50 -30.97
C ARG A 272 -0.50 10.42 -31.28
N ALA A 273 -0.91 11.26 -30.34
CA ALA A 273 -1.98 12.20 -30.56
C ALA A 273 -1.53 13.26 -31.60
N PRO A 274 -2.38 13.62 -32.59
CA PRO A 274 -2.08 14.63 -33.60
C PRO A 274 -2.18 16.05 -33.02
N ILE A 275 -1.49 16.30 -31.92
CA ILE A 275 -1.48 17.56 -31.19
C ILE A 275 -0.30 18.39 -31.69
N SER A 276 -0.58 19.63 -32.12
CA SER A 276 0.44 20.57 -32.62
C SER A 276 1.50 20.84 -31.54
N ALA A 277 2.75 21.07 -31.95
CA ALA A 277 3.85 21.40 -31.01
C ALA A 277 3.51 22.61 -30.11
N LYS A 278 2.77 23.59 -30.63
CA LYS A 278 2.28 24.75 -29.85
C LYS A 278 1.26 24.36 -28.77
N GLN A 279 0.46 23.31 -29.01
CA GLN A 279 -0.52 22.80 -28.07
C GLN A 279 0.10 21.89 -27.00
N ARG A 280 1.29 21.31 -27.25
CA ARG A 280 2.01 20.47 -26.27
C ARG A 280 2.74 21.27 -25.18
N LEU A 281 3.01 22.55 -25.41
CA LEU A 281 3.77 23.43 -24.50
C LEU A 281 2.88 24.19 -23.49
N ARG A 282 1.55 24.04 -23.57
CA ARG A 282 0.57 24.69 -22.70
C ARG A 282 -0.06 23.69 -21.73
#